data_AF-A0A955WTI7-F1
#
_entry.id   AF-A0A955WTI7-F1
#
_cell.length_a   1.000
_cell.length_b   1.000
_cell.length_c   1.000
_cell.angle_alpha   90.00
_cell.angle_beta   90.00
_cell.angle_gamma   90.00
#
_symmetry.space_group_name_H-M   'P 1'
#
loop_
_entity.id
_entity.type
_entity.pdbx_description
1 polymer ?
#
loop_
_entity_poly.entity_id
_entity_poly.type
_entity_poly.pdbx_seq_one_letter_code
_entity_poly.pdbx_strand_id
1 'polypeptide(L)' 'NASAMLFTSAKATHLGVLPQGQAERLSRARAMVETMETAGFGGCTNHGECEAACPKGISVDYIARLNRDYLKAVVVSQTT' A
#
# COMPACT_ATOMS: atom_id res chain seq x y z
N ASN A 1 12.18 2.30 5.68
CA ASN A 1 12.63 2.51 4.28
C ASN A 1 11.43 2.99 3.46
N ALA A 2 11.17 4.31 3.42
CA ALA A 2 9.88 4.85 2.98
C ALA A 2 9.59 4.68 1.47
N SER A 3 10.63 4.55 0.64
CA SER A 3 10.50 4.36 -0.81
C SER A 3 9.80 3.04 -1.19
N ALA A 4 10.05 1.97 -0.43
CA ALA A 4 9.39 0.68 -0.62
C ALA A 4 7.88 0.76 -0.33
N MET A 5 7.48 1.46 0.73
CA MET A 5 6.07 1.67 1.06
C MET A 5 5.37 2.56 0.03
N LEU A 6 6.04 3.62 -0.44
CA LEU A 6 5.52 4.48 -1.50
C LEU A 6 5.26 3.68 -2.79
N PHE A 7 6.23 2.87 -3.23
CA PHE A 7 6.07 2.01 -4.41
C PHE A 7 4.95 0.98 -4.23
N THR A 8 4.94 0.26 -3.11
CA THR A 8 3.94 -0.75 -2.79
C THR A 8 2.53 -0.16 -2.79
N SER A 9 2.36 1.01 -2.16
CA SER A 9 1.09 1.71 -2.07
C SER A 9 0.57 2.21 -3.42
N ALA A 10 1.47 2.71 -4.28
CA ALA A 10 1.15 3.12 -5.63
C ALA A 10 0.70 1.92 -6.48
N LYS A 11 1.39 0.78 -6.38
CA LYS A 11 1.04 -0.44 -7.11
C LYS A 11 -0.28 -1.04 -6.63
N ALA A 12 -0.49 -1.11 -5.31
CA ALA A 12 -1.73 -1.58 -4.73
C ALA A 12 -2.92 -0.70 -5.16
N THR A 13 -2.73 0.62 -5.16
CA THR A 13 -3.75 1.57 -5.59
C THR A 13 -4.04 1.48 -7.08
N HIS A 14 -3.03 1.38 -7.93
CA HIS A 14 -3.20 1.21 -9.38
C HIS A 14 -4.10 0.01 -9.69
N LEU A 15 -3.88 -1.13 -9.03
CA LEU A 15 -4.74 -2.31 -9.21
C LEU A 15 -6.09 -2.15 -8.49
N GLY A 16 -6.14 -1.43 -7.37
CA GLY A 16 -7.31 -1.26 -6.52
C GLY A 16 -8.24 -0.09 -6.87
N VAL A 17 -7.98 0.69 -7.92
CA VAL A 17 -8.94 1.67 -8.47
C VAL A 17 -9.79 1.10 -9.58
N LEU A 18 -9.33 0.02 -10.21
CA LEU A 18 -10.02 -0.61 -11.32
C LEU A 18 -11.23 -1.41 -10.80
N PRO A 19 -12.36 -1.45 -11.53
CA PRO A 19 -13.51 -2.27 -11.17
C PRO A 19 -13.14 -3.75 -11.01
N GLN A 20 -12.30 -4.26 -11.91
CA GLN A 20 -11.85 -5.66 -11.93
C GLN A 20 -11.00 -6.00 -10.69
N GLY A 21 -10.29 -5.01 -10.14
CA GLY A 21 -9.45 -5.18 -8.97
C GLY A 21 -10.17 -5.03 -7.64
N GLN A 22 -11.47 -4.72 -7.60
CA GLN A 22 -12.16 -4.55 -6.31
C GLN A 22 -12.30 -5.85 -5.53
N ALA A 23 -12.54 -6.98 -6.21
CA ALA A 23 -12.72 -8.29 -5.58
C ALA A 23 -11.53 -8.69 -4.70
N GLU A 24 -10.31 -8.36 -5.15
CA GLU A 24 -9.07 -8.70 -4.44
C GLU A 24 -8.43 -7.51 -3.71
N ARG A 25 -9.10 -6.36 -3.63
CA ARG A 25 -8.47 -5.12 -3.13
C ARG A 25 -7.92 -5.28 -1.72
N LEU A 26 -8.71 -5.88 -0.83
CA LEU A 26 -8.34 -6.06 0.59
C LEU A 26 -7.33 -7.19 0.78
N SER A 27 -7.54 -8.34 0.14
CA SER A 27 -6.60 -9.47 0.17
C SER A 27 -5.23 -9.05 -0.36
N ARG A 28 -5.19 -8.29 -1.46
CA ARG A 28 -3.96 -7.74 -2.05
C ARG A 28 -3.27 -6.74 -1.12
N ALA A 29 -4.00 -5.80 -0.53
CA ALA A 29 -3.40 -4.83 0.40
C ALA A 29 -2.73 -5.55 1.57
N ARG A 30 -3.40 -6.55 2.14
CA ARG A 30 -2.83 -7.42 3.19
C ARG A 30 -1.58 -8.16 2.72
N ALA A 31 -1.68 -8.92 1.64
CA ALA A 31 -0.58 -9.75 1.13
C ALA A 31 0.66 -8.92 0.77
N MET A 32 0.47 -7.74 0.14
CA MET A 32 1.57 -6.86 -0.23
C MET A 32 2.25 -6.24 0.99
N VAL A 33 1.48 -5.83 2.01
CA VAL A 33 2.07 -5.32 3.27
C VAL A 33 2.83 -6.42 4.01
N GLU A 34 2.24 -7.61 4.16
CA GLU A 34 2.90 -8.75 4.82
C GLU A 34 4.21 -9.14 4.10
N THR A 35 4.21 -9.11 2.76
CA THR A 35 5.43 -9.35 1.97
C THR A 35 6.48 -8.26 2.20
N MET A 36 6.07 -6.99 2.21
CA MET A 36 6.97 -5.85 2.44
C MET A 36 7.60 -5.89 3.84
N GLU A 37 6.81 -6.26 4.85
CA GLU A 37 7.29 -6.45 6.22
C GLU A 37 8.25 -7.64 6.32
N THR A 38 7.92 -8.78 5.71
CA THR A 38 8.80 -9.98 5.68
C THR A 38 10.15 -9.69 5.01
N ALA A 39 10.15 -8.83 3.99
CA ALA A 39 11.37 -8.40 3.31
C ALA A 39 12.17 -7.33 4.09
N GLY A 40 11.69 -6.89 5.27
CA GLY A 40 12.42 -5.98 6.15
C GLY A 40 12.43 -4.52 5.72
N PHE A 41 11.54 -4.10 4.81
CA PHE A 41 11.49 -2.71 4.36
C PHE A 41 10.89 -1.75 5.41
N GLY A 42 10.00 -2.28 6.26
CA GLY A 42 9.28 -1.56 7.32
C GLY A 42 8.29 -0.52 6.80
N GLY A 43 7.72 0.23 7.74
CA GLY A 43 6.68 1.23 7.48
C GLY A 43 7.17 2.67 7.24
N CYS A 44 6.22 3.54 6.92
CA CYS A 44 6.40 4.99 6.79
C CYS A 44 6.37 5.68 8.16
N THR A 45 7.29 6.62 8.37
CA THR A 45 7.40 7.46 9.58
C THR A 45 7.10 8.94 9.30
N ASN A 46 6.53 9.24 8.12
CA ASN A 46 6.09 10.59 7.70
C ASN A 46 7.19 11.64 7.49
N HIS A 47 8.39 11.24 7.07
CA HIS A 47 9.45 12.20 6.67
C HIS A 47 9.21 12.88 5.31
N GLY A 48 8.43 12.27 4.41
CA GLY A 48 8.12 12.84 3.08
C GLY A 48 9.23 12.76 2.03
N GLU A 49 10.45 12.33 2.40
CA GLU A 49 11.60 12.25 1.47
C GLU A 49 11.35 11.37 0.24
N CYS A 50 10.56 10.30 0.39
CA CYS A 50 10.25 9.38 -0.70
C CYS A 50 9.43 10.02 -1.83
N GLU A 51 8.51 10.94 -1.52
CA GLU A 51 7.75 11.69 -2.52
C GLU A 51 8.63 12.73 -3.20
N ALA A 52 9.41 13.49 -2.42
CA ALA A 52 10.32 14.51 -2.94
C ALA A 52 11.37 13.93 -3.90
N ALA A 53 11.88 12.73 -3.61
CA ALA A 53 12.85 12.04 -4.44
C ALA A 53 12.22 11.27 -5.61
N CYS A 54 10.90 11.13 -5.69
CA CYS A 54 10.24 10.27 -6.67
C CYS A 54 10.27 10.91 -8.07
N PRO A 55 10.95 10.32 -9.07
CA PRO A 55 11.00 10.88 -10.43
C PRO A 55 9.67 10.78 -11.19
N LYS A 56 8.68 10.07 -10.61
CA LYS A 56 7.33 9.90 -11.16
C LYS A 56 6.26 10.69 -10.43
N GLY A 57 6.63 11.51 -9.44
CA GLY A 57 5.69 12.36 -8.71
C GLY A 57 4.60 11.58 -7.98
N ILE A 58 4.94 10.41 -7.43
CA ILE A 58 3.99 9.62 -6.62
C ILE A 58 3.85 10.30 -5.26
N SER A 59 2.61 10.66 -4.91
CA SER A 59 2.29 11.29 -3.63
C SER A 59 2.24 10.30 -2.46
N VAL A 60 2.57 10.75 -1.24
CA VAL A 60 2.34 9.95 -0.02
C VAL A 60 0.86 9.63 0.24
N ASP A 61 -0.10 10.28 -0.44
CA ASP A 61 -1.53 9.96 -0.35
C ASP A 61 -1.85 8.50 -0.73
N TYR A 62 -1.03 7.91 -1.60
CA TYR A 62 -1.12 6.49 -1.93
C TYR A 62 -0.85 5.61 -0.71
N ILE A 63 0.10 6.00 0.15
CA ILE A 63 0.40 5.30 1.41
C ILE A 63 -0.80 5.37 2.34
N ALA A 64 -1.43 6.55 2.46
CA ALA A 64 -2.63 6.70 3.28
C ALA A 64 -3.77 5.79 2.79
N ARG A 65 -3.93 5.61 1.47
CA ARG A 65 -4.90 4.68 0.90
C ARG A 65 -4.57 3.23 1.21
N LEU A 66 -3.32 2.81 1.02
CA LEU A 66 -2.88 1.46 1.36
C LEU A 66 -3.14 1.15 2.84
N ASN A 67 -2.82 2.08 3.74
CA ASN A 67 -3.04 1.90 5.17
C ASN A 67 -4.53 1.70 5.51
N ARG A 68 -5.43 2.45 4.87
CA ARG A 68 -6.88 2.25 5.04
C ARG A 68 -7.34 0.89 4.53
N ASP A 69 -6.85 0.46 3.38
CA ASP A 69 -7.20 -0.84 2.80
C ASP A 69 -6.65 -1.99 3.65
N TYR A 70 -5.42 -1.87 4.15
CA TYR A 70 -4.81 -2.83 5.07
C TYR A 70 -5.58 -2.93 6.38
N LEU A 71 -5.87 -1.80 7.04
CA LEU A 71 -6.66 -1.77 8.27
C LEU A 71 -8.02 -2.43 8.06
N LYS A 72 -8.71 -2.11 6.96
CA LYS A 72 -9.97 -2.76 6.62
C LYS A 72 -9.81 -4.26 6.39
N ALA A 73 -8.74 -4.69 5.74
CA ALA A 73 -8.45 -6.10 5.47
C ALA A 73 -8.11 -6.92 6.73
N VAL A 74 -7.59 -6.27 7.78
CA VAL A 74 -7.29 -6.89 9.08
C VAL A 74 -8.52 -6.92 9.99
N VAL A 75 -9.36 -5.88 9.94
CA VAL A 75 -10.56 -5.77 10.80
C VAL A 75 -11.75 -6.56 10.24
N VAL A 76 -11.90 -6.62 8.92
CA VAL A 76 -12.97 -7.40 8.28
C VAL A 76 -12.45 -8.82 8.06
N SER A 77 -13.06 -9.80 8.72
CA SER A 77 -12.84 -11.21 8.40
C SER A 77 -13.15 -11.44 6.92
N GLN A 78 -12.12 -11.69 6.11
CA GLN A 78 -12.29 -12.06 4.72
C GLN A 78 -13.02 -13.41 4.68
N THR A 79 -14.30 -13.37 4.34
CA THR A 79 -15.07 -14.58 4.02
C THR A 79 -14.63 -14.98 2.62
N THR A 80 -13.71 -15.94 2.56
CA THR A 80 -13.33 -16.61 1.32
C THR A 80 -14.46 -17.52 0.87
#